data_AF-A0A9E0H787-F1
#
_entry.id   AF-A0A9E0H787-F1
#
_cell.length_a   1.000
_cell.length_b   1.000
_cell.length_c   1.000
_cell.angle_alpha   90.00
_cell.angle_beta   90.00
_cell.angle_gamma   90.00
#
_symmetry.space_group_name_H-M   'P 1'
#
loop_
_entity.id
_entity.type
_entity.pdbx_description
1 polymer ?
#
loop_
_entity_poly.entity_id
_entity_poly.type
_entity_poly.pdbx_seq_one_letter_code
_entity_poly.pdbx_strand_id
1 'polypeptide(L)'
;MLIRDAVLAMVREGLRSGFDFVFGAHPSIAPIVLTVAREFPSDRPRIEVFQSRLFEAVFPQETLELADGVLGLLTPVPAEPPPPAAPDREQSLAAMRMAIITSRELVAAIVIGGMDGVTDEATMFLSHHRRSLPLYALGSTGGAALDLFDRPPPGFSADDFCGGAAAPVERDLLCEQVPGYARVARAIFRAVAAAGAPPMPPLTSRA
;
A
#
# COMPACT_ATOMS: atom_id res chain seq x y z
N MET A 1 -0.10 -17.12 -6.87
CA MET A 1 0.12 -17.62 -5.50
C MET A 1 0.95 -16.64 -4.67
N LEU A 2 2.15 -16.25 -5.14
CA LEU A 2 3.09 -15.40 -4.39
C LEU A 2 2.56 -14.03 -3.94
N ILE A 3 1.85 -13.29 -4.80
CA ILE A 3 1.26 -11.98 -4.45
C ILE A 3 0.27 -12.12 -3.28
N ARG A 4 -0.60 -13.14 -3.34
CA ARG A 4 -1.60 -13.38 -2.28
C ARG A 4 -0.93 -13.67 -0.94
N ASP A 5 0.09 -14.53 -0.94
CA ASP A 5 0.78 -14.91 0.29
C ASP A 5 1.58 -13.75 0.88
N ALA A 6 2.16 -12.89 0.03
CA ALA A 6 2.82 -11.66 0.43
C ALA A 6 1.83 -10.68 1.08
N VAL A 7 0.68 -10.42 0.45
CA VAL A 7 -0.37 -9.54 1.01
C VAL A 7 -0.86 -10.09 2.35
N LEU A 8 -1.17 -11.39 2.44
CA LEU A 8 -1.59 -12.03 3.68
C LEU A 8 -0.58 -11.82 4.80
N ALA A 9 0.70 -12.04 4.53
CA ALA A 9 1.76 -11.89 5.54
C ALA A 9 1.98 -10.43 5.94
N MET A 10 1.99 -9.50 4.98
CA MET A 10 2.21 -8.07 5.25
C MET A 10 1.08 -7.50 6.11
N VAL A 11 -0.17 -7.74 5.72
CA VAL A 11 -1.33 -7.26 6.49
C VAL A 11 -1.34 -7.90 7.87
N ARG A 12 -1.14 -9.22 7.97
CA ARG A 12 -1.21 -9.93 9.26
C ARG A 12 -0.13 -9.49 10.23
N GLU A 13 1.12 -9.42 9.78
CA GLU A 13 2.22 -9.01 10.64
C GLU A 13 2.16 -7.51 10.95
N GLY A 14 1.75 -6.66 10.01
CA GLY A 14 1.59 -5.22 10.26
C GLY A 14 0.48 -4.93 11.26
N LEU A 15 -0.69 -5.54 11.11
CA LEU A 15 -1.78 -5.39 12.07
C LEU A 15 -1.37 -5.91 13.46
N ARG A 16 -0.68 -7.05 13.54
CA ARG A 16 -0.11 -7.58 14.79
C ARG A 16 0.91 -6.65 15.44
N SER A 17 1.68 -5.93 14.64
CA SER A 17 2.68 -4.95 15.09
C SER A 17 2.11 -3.54 15.31
N GLY A 18 0.79 -3.34 15.17
CA GLY A 18 0.14 -2.06 15.42
C GLY A 18 0.16 -1.07 14.26
N PHE A 19 0.55 -1.49 13.06
CA PHE A 19 0.50 -0.67 11.84
C PHE A 19 -0.85 -0.76 11.16
N ASP A 20 -1.39 0.39 10.77
CA ASP A 20 -2.60 0.50 9.97
C ASP A 20 -2.26 0.58 8.48
N PHE A 21 -3.24 0.26 7.62
CA PHE A 21 -3.03 0.19 6.18
C PHE A 21 -3.92 1.16 5.42
N VAL A 22 -3.36 1.78 4.38
CA VAL A 22 -4.11 2.50 3.36
C VAL A 22 -3.74 1.95 1.99
N PHE A 23 -4.72 1.76 1.12
CA PHE A 23 -4.49 1.27 -0.25
C PHE A 23 -5.70 1.55 -1.16
N GLY A 24 -5.54 1.38 -2.48
CA GLY A 24 -6.65 1.48 -3.43
C GLY A 24 -7.56 0.23 -3.44
N ALA A 25 -8.84 0.35 -3.77
CA ALA A 25 -9.80 -0.77 -3.79
C ALA A 25 -9.60 -1.76 -4.96
N HIS A 26 -8.42 -2.35 -5.04
CA HIS A 26 -8.11 -3.32 -6.09
C HIS A 26 -8.92 -4.61 -5.87
N PRO A 27 -9.70 -5.08 -6.86
CA PRO A 27 -10.67 -6.18 -6.68
C PRO A 27 -10.01 -7.50 -6.29
N SER A 28 -8.74 -7.73 -6.63
CA SER A 28 -8.00 -8.93 -6.21
C SER A 28 -7.31 -8.82 -4.84
N ILE A 29 -7.19 -7.61 -4.27
CA ILE A 29 -6.45 -7.36 -3.03
C ILE A 29 -7.40 -7.15 -1.86
N ALA A 30 -8.48 -6.37 -2.05
CA ALA A 30 -9.45 -6.08 -1.01
C ALA A 30 -10.02 -7.35 -0.32
N PRO A 31 -10.39 -8.44 -1.03
CA PRO A 31 -10.84 -9.67 -0.38
C PRO A 31 -9.79 -10.33 0.54
N ILE A 32 -8.51 -10.24 0.15
CA ILE A 32 -7.40 -10.81 0.92
C ILE A 32 -7.18 -10.01 2.20
N VAL A 33 -7.18 -8.67 2.08
CA VAL A 33 -7.07 -7.76 3.21
C VAL A 33 -8.24 -7.95 4.18
N LEU A 34 -9.46 -8.05 3.67
CA LEU A 34 -10.67 -8.34 4.45
C LEU A 34 -10.56 -9.64 5.27
N THR A 35 -10.02 -10.70 4.67
CA THR A 35 -9.81 -11.98 5.35
C THR A 35 -8.95 -11.80 6.60
N VAL A 36 -7.86 -11.04 6.49
CA VAL A 36 -6.95 -10.79 7.61
C VAL A 36 -7.54 -9.79 8.60
N ALA A 37 -8.20 -8.73 8.13
CA ALA A 37 -8.80 -7.71 8.98
C ALA A 37 -9.74 -8.30 10.05
N ARG A 38 -10.53 -9.32 9.66
CA ARG A 38 -11.44 -10.05 10.55
C ARG A 38 -10.72 -10.79 11.69
N GLU A 39 -9.45 -11.14 11.54
CA GLU A 39 -8.63 -11.77 12.57
C GLU A 39 -8.16 -10.76 13.65
N PHE A 40 -8.24 -9.45 13.38
CA PHE A 40 -7.70 -8.37 14.23
C PHE A 40 -8.78 -7.34 14.58
N PRO A 41 -9.77 -7.69 15.42
CA PRO A 41 -10.78 -6.73 15.86
C PRO A 41 -10.13 -5.56 16.61
N SER A 42 -10.65 -4.36 16.38
CA SER A 42 -10.21 -3.12 17.00
C SER A 42 -11.42 -2.24 17.32
N ASP A 43 -11.27 -1.36 18.30
CA ASP A 43 -12.25 -0.32 18.67
C ASP A 43 -12.34 0.84 17.66
N ARG A 44 -11.51 0.81 16.62
CA ARG A 44 -11.43 1.79 15.56
C ARG A 44 -11.12 1.11 14.22
N PRO A 45 -11.46 1.71 13.08
CA PRO A 45 -10.97 1.24 11.79
C PRO A 45 -9.44 1.17 11.78
N ARG A 46 -8.89 0.15 11.12
CA ARG A 46 -7.43 -0.03 10.96
C ARG A 46 -6.98 -0.08 9.51
N ILE A 47 -7.94 -0.02 8.61
CA ILE A 47 -7.75 -0.10 7.17
C ILE A 47 -8.52 1.06 6.53
N GLU A 48 -7.91 1.76 5.59
CA GLU A 48 -8.61 2.72 4.74
C GLU A 48 -8.43 2.34 3.28
N VAL A 49 -9.54 2.32 2.58
CA VAL A 49 -9.59 1.99 1.16
C VAL A 49 -9.92 3.24 0.39
N PHE A 50 -9.06 3.61 -0.55
CA PHE A 50 -9.30 4.71 -1.49
C PHE A 50 -9.88 4.16 -2.77
N GLN A 51 -10.88 4.86 -3.32
CA GLN A 51 -11.47 4.43 -4.57
C GLN A 51 -11.98 5.61 -5.40
N SER A 52 -11.59 5.68 -6.66
CA SER A 52 -12.13 6.69 -7.57
C SER A 52 -13.61 6.43 -7.85
N ARG A 53 -14.41 7.51 -7.82
CA ARG A 53 -15.82 7.51 -8.22
C ARG A 53 -16.04 7.13 -9.67
N LEU A 54 -14.99 7.16 -10.51
CA LEU A 54 -15.03 6.59 -11.85
C LEU A 54 -15.47 5.12 -11.86
N PHE A 55 -15.18 4.39 -10.78
CA PHE A 55 -15.45 2.96 -10.64
C PHE A 55 -16.63 2.67 -9.69
N GLU A 56 -17.40 3.67 -9.25
CA GLU A 56 -18.45 3.54 -8.23
C GLU A 56 -19.49 2.47 -8.57
N ALA A 57 -19.84 2.33 -9.85
CA ALA A 57 -20.82 1.35 -10.31
C ALA A 57 -20.35 -0.12 -10.23
N VAL A 58 -19.07 -0.38 -9.98
CA VAL A 58 -18.47 -1.73 -10.03
C VAL A 58 -17.73 -2.10 -8.76
N PHE A 59 -18.10 -1.51 -7.62
CA PHE A 59 -17.47 -1.83 -6.34
C PHE A 59 -17.70 -3.30 -5.97
N PRO A 60 -16.63 -4.10 -5.76
CA PRO A 60 -16.77 -5.45 -5.24
C PRO A 60 -17.40 -5.41 -3.85
N GLN A 61 -18.26 -6.39 -3.55
CA GLN A 61 -18.90 -6.51 -2.24
C GLN A 61 -17.87 -6.55 -1.11
N GLU A 62 -16.73 -7.19 -1.33
CA GLU A 62 -15.65 -7.31 -0.35
C GLU A 62 -15.00 -5.96 -0.03
N THR A 63 -15.00 -5.01 -0.99
CA THR A 63 -14.54 -3.64 -0.74
C THR A 63 -15.50 -2.92 0.20
N LEU A 64 -16.81 -3.09 0.00
CA LEU A 64 -17.84 -2.50 0.85
C LEU A 64 -17.81 -3.10 2.25
N GLU A 65 -17.63 -4.42 2.38
CA GLU A 65 -17.48 -5.11 3.67
C GLU A 65 -16.21 -4.69 4.40
N LEU A 66 -15.09 -4.50 3.69
CA LEU A 66 -13.85 -4.01 4.29
C LEU A 66 -13.98 -2.57 4.78
N ALA A 67 -14.86 -1.79 4.17
CA ALA A 67 -15.08 -0.39 4.48
C ALA A 67 -16.40 -0.13 5.21
N ASP A 68 -16.87 -1.10 6.00
CA ASP A 68 -18.14 -1.06 6.74
C ASP A 68 -18.16 -0.11 7.94
N GLY A 69 -17.05 0.58 8.23
CA GLY A 69 -16.87 1.46 9.39
C GLY A 69 -16.42 0.74 10.66
N VAL A 70 -16.39 -0.59 10.68
CA VAL A 70 -15.87 -1.39 11.78
C VAL A 70 -14.46 -1.88 11.45
N LEU A 71 -14.30 -2.56 10.30
CA LEU A 71 -13.00 -3.08 9.86
C LEU A 71 -12.13 -2.02 9.20
N GLY A 72 -12.77 -1.11 8.46
CA GLY A 72 -12.10 -0.09 7.69
C GLY A 72 -13.01 1.05 7.25
N LEU A 73 -12.42 2.02 6.54
CA LEU A 73 -13.09 3.19 5.98
C LEU A 73 -12.97 3.21 4.45
N LEU A 74 -13.98 3.75 3.77
CA LEU A 74 -13.94 4.05 2.33
C LEU A 74 -13.74 5.55 2.15
N THR A 75 -12.68 5.92 1.44
CA THR A 75 -12.43 7.31 1.02
C THR A 75 -12.64 7.43 -0.48
N PRO A 76 -13.80 7.94 -0.93
CA PRO A 76 -14.08 8.13 -2.34
C PRO A 76 -13.28 9.32 -2.88
N VAL A 77 -12.63 9.13 -4.03
CA VAL A 77 -11.88 10.18 -4.74
C VAL A 77 -12.69 10.59 -5.97
N PRO A 78 -12.88 11.89 -6.26
CA PRO A 78 -13.55 12.33 -7.47
C PRO A 78 -12.96 11.70 -8.74
N ALA A 79 -13.80 11.50 -9.76
CA ALA A 79 -13.31 11.18 -11.09
C ALA A 79 -12.72 12.46 -11.71
N GLU A 80 -11.61 12.32 -12.41
CA GLU A 80 -10.86 13.42 -13.02
C GLU A 80 -10.80 13.22 -14.55
N PRO A 81 -10.91 14.28 -15.37
CA PRO A 81 -11.29 15.63 -14.95
C PRO A 81 -12.77 15.70 -14.50
N PRO A 82 -13.16 16.69 -13.69
CA PRO A 82 -14.55 16.86 -13.28
C PRO A 82 -15.43 17.33 -14.46
N PRO A 83 -16.76 17.22 -14.34
CA PRO A 83 -17.70 17.77 -15.32
C PRO A 83 -17.43 19.26 -15.61
N PRO A 84 -17.63 19.72 -16.86
CA PRO A 84 -18.34 19.05 -17.95
C PRO A 84 -17.50 18.11 -18.81
N ALA A 85 -16.20 17.96 -18.52
CA ALA A 85 -15.36 17.03 -19.27
C ALA A 85 -15.73 15.57 -18.96
N ALA A 86 -15.51 14.68 -19.93
CA ALA A 86 -15.63 13.25 -19.69
C ALA A 86 -14.48 12.80 -18.76
N PRO A 87 -14.76 12.03 -17.70
CA PRO A 87 -13.73 11.56 -16.80
C PRO A 87 -12.77 10.62 -17.54
N ASP A 88 -11.50 10.78 -17.23
CA ASP A 88 -10.41 10.00 -17.79
C ASP A 88 -9.88 9.00 -16.75
N ARG A 89 -9.58 7.79 -17.23
CA ARG A 89 -9.16 6.69 -16.37
C ARG A 89 -7.81 6.95 -15.73
N GLU A 90 -6.85 7.44 -16.50
CA GLU A 90 -5.48 7.63 -16.03
C GLU A 90 -5.39 8.79 -15.04
N GLN A 91 -6.06 9.91 -15.35
CA GLN A 91 -6.16 11.07 -14.46
C GLN A 91 -6.87 10.70 -13.15
N SER A 92 -7.97 9.96 -13.20
CA SER A 92 -8.70 9.50 -12.01
C SER A 92 -7.84 8.59 -11.13
N LEU A 93 -7.05 7.69 -11.73
CA LEU A 93 -6.14 6.82 -10.99
C LEU A 93 -4.96 7.61 -10.40
N ALA A 94 -4.39 8.56 -11.14
CA ALA A 94 -3.32 9.42 -10.65
C ALA A 94 -3.77 10.28 -9.47
N ALA A 95 -4.98 10.85 -9.54
CA ALA A 95 -5.58 11.59 -8.44
C ALA A 95 -5.81 10.70 -7.20
N MET A 96 -6.27 9.46 -7.41
CA MET A 96 -6.44 8.48 -6.33
C MET A 96 -5.11 8.09 -5.68
N ARG A 97 -4.06 7.82 -6.46
CA ARG A 97 -2.69 7.55 -5.94
C ARG A 97 -2.20 8.71 -5.09
N MET A 98 -2.34 9.94 -5.58
CA MET A 98 -1.96 11.12 -4.82
C MET A 98 -2.76 11.25 -3.52
N ALA A 99 -4.08 11.00 -3.57
CA ALA A 99 -4.93 11.03 -2.37
C ALA A 99 -4.47 10.01 -1.32
N ILE A 100 -4.05 8.80 -1.72
CA ILE A 100 -3.46 7.80 -0.82
C ILE A 100 -2.15 8.32 -0.22
N ILE A 101 -1.22 8.79 -1.06
CA ILE A 101 0.10 9.30 -0.66
C ILE A 101 -0.01 10.47 0.32
N THR A 102 -1.01 11.34 0.16
CA THR A 102 -1.23 12.51 1.01
C THR A 102 -2.30 12.30 2.09
N SER A 103 -2.80 11.08 2.26
CA SER A 103 -3.97 10.81 3.12
C SER A 103 -3.73 11.13 4.59
N ARG A 104 -2.50 10.91 5.06
CA ARG A 104 -2.09 10.96 6.47
C ARG A 104 -0.57 10.99 6.60
N GLU A 105 -0.11 10.99 7.85
CA GLU A 105 1.30 10.73 8.18
C GLU A 105 1.65 9.26 7.89
N LEU A 106 2.03 8.99 6.64
CA LEU A 106 2.57 7.69 6.24
C LEU A 106 3.95 7.50 6.85
N VAL A 107 4.29 6.24 7.13
CA VAL A 107 5.57 5.86 7.74
C VAL A 107 6.43 5.02 6.79
N ALA A 108 5.82 4.38 5.81
CA ALA A 108 6.46 3.57 4.79
C ALA A 108 5.49 3.28 3.64
N ALA A 109 6.02 2.84 2.50
CA ALA A 109 5.26 2.20 1.43
C ALA A 109 5.73 0.76 1.19
N ILE A 110 4.81 -0.12 0.82
CA ILE A 110 5.11 -1.52 0.48
C ILE A 110 4.52 -1.81 -0.90
N VAL A 111 5.37 -2.30 -1.80
CA VAL A 111 5.03 -2.60 -3.19
C VAL A 111 5.05 -4.11 -3.41
N ILE A 112 3.93 -4.66 -3.91
CA ILE A 112 3.74 -6.10 -4.08
C ILE A 112 3.20 -6.39 -5.49
N GLY A 113 3.98 -7.12 -6.30
CA GLY A 113 3.64 -7.54 -7.65
C GLY A 113 3.39 -6.37 -8.60
N GLY A 114 2.31 -6.47 -9.38
CA GLY A 114 1.79 -5.38 -10.20
C GLY A 114 2.32 -5.30 -11.64
N MET A 115 1.82 -4.27 -12.31
CA MET A 115 2.19 -3.82 -13.66
C MET A 115 2.60 -2.33 -13.58
N ASP A 116 2.64 -1.61 -14.69
CA ASP A 116 3.14 -0.23 -14.80
C ASP A 116 2.62 0.74 -13.72
N GLY A 117 1.35 0.64 -13.33
CA GLY A 117 0.75 1.54 -12.33
C GLY A 117 1.40 1.49 -10.94
N VAL A 118 2.08 0.40 -10.60
CA VAL A 118 2.85 0.27 -9.36
C VAL A 118 4.16 1.06 -9.42
N THR A 119 4.82 1.07 -10.58
CA THR A 119 6.03 1.85 -10.80
C THR A 119 5.74 3.35 -10.71
N ASP A 120 4.59 3.79 -11.25
CA ASP A 120 4.13 5.16 -11.10
C ASP A 120 3.93 5.53 -9.62
N GLU A 121 3.22 4.68 -8.87
CA GLU A 121 2.90 4.93 -7.46
C GLU A 121 4.17 4.98 -6.59
N ALA A 122 5.13 4.07 -6.83
CA ALA A 122 6.42 4.09 -6.14
C ALA A 122 7.22 5.36 -6.43
N THR A 123 7.25 5.78 -7.69
CA THR A 123 7.93 7.01 -8.12
C THR A 123 7.27 8.25 -7.51
N MET A 124 5.93 8.31 -7.54
CA MET A 124 5.14 9.38 -6.93
C MET A 124 5.39 9.48 -5.43
N PHE A 125 5.35 8.34 -4.71
CA PHE A 125 5.57 8.29 -3.26
C PHE A 125 6.96 8.82 -2.88
N LEU A 126 8.03 8.26 -3.49
CA LEU A 126 9.40 8.66 -3.16
C LEU A 126 9.68 10.11 -3.55
N SER A 127 9.11 10.59 -4.66
CA SER A 127 9.26 12.00 -5.07
C SER A 127 8.53 12.95 -4.12
N HIS A 128 7.28 12.63 -3.76
CA HIS A 128 6.47 13.46 -2.87
C HIS A 128 7.12 13.60 -1.49
N HIS A 129 7.58 12.49 -0.91
CA HIS A 129 8.26 12.49 0.38
C HIS A 129 9.76 12.81 0.30
N ARG A 130 10.29 13.18 -0.88
CA ARG A 130 11.72 13.46 -1.09
C ARG A 130 12.63 12.35 -0.53
N ARG A 131 12.19 11.09 -0.63
CA ARG A 131 12.87 9.89 -0.12
C ARG A 131 13.14 9.91 1.40
N SER A 132 12.38 10.70 2.16
CA SER A 132 12.47 10.69 3.63
C SER A 132 11.77 9.49 4.26
N LEU A 133 10.79 8.91 3.57
CA LEU A 133 10.08 7.72 4.00
C LEU A 133 10.58 6.47 3.24
N PRO A 134 10.74 5.34 3.93
CA PRO A 134 11.16 4.09 3.31
C PRO A 134 10.08 3.50 2.39
N LEU A 135 10.50 2.92 1.26
CA LEU A 135 9.67 2.11 0.38
C LEU A 135 10.31 0.74 0.20
N TYR A 136 9.51 -0.32 0.30
CA TYR A 136 9.95 -1.70 0.15
C TYR A 136 9.24 -2.38 -1.01
N ALA A 137 9.98 -2.77 -2.05
CA ALA A 137 9.44 -3.61 -3.12
C ALA A 137 9.70 -5.09 -2.81
N LEU A 138 8.67 -5.93 -2.92
CA LEU A 138 8.81 -7.37 -2.76
C LEU A 138 9.15 -8.01 -4.11
N GLY A 139 10.44 -7.99 -4.48
CA GLY A 139 10.92 -8.48 -5.77
C GLY A 139 10.58 -9.94 -6.04
N SER A 140 10.47 -10.76 -4.98
CA SER A 140 10.04 -12.16 -5.07
C SER A 140 8.64 -12.36 -5.66
N THR A 141 7.80 -11.31 -5.69
CA THR A 141 6.44 -11.35 -6.25
C THR A 141 6.38 -11.08 -7.75
N GLY A 142 7.52 -10.75 -8.39
CA GLY A 142 7.63 -10.53 -9.83
C GLY A 142 6.95 -9.25 -10.31
N GLY A 143 6.85 -9.10 -11.63
CA GLY A 143 6.20 -7.94 -12.27
C GLY A 143 6.91 -6.62 -11.93
N ALA A 144 6.13 -5.56 -11.78
CA ALA A 144 6.65 -4.23 -11.50
C ALA A 144 7.49 -4.17 -10.21
N ALA A 145 7.13 -4.92 -9.16
CA ALA A 145 7.90 -4.98 -7.93
C ALA A 145 9.34 -5.52 -8.12
N LEU A 146 9.54 -6.45 -9.05
CA LEU A 146 10.89 -6.93 -9.42
C LEU A 146 11.62 -5.90 -10.28
N ASP A 147 10.90 -5.29 -11.22
CA ASP A 147 11.46 -4.28 -12.13
C ASP A 147 12.02 -3.07 -11.40
N LEU A 148 11.47 -2.68 -10.25
CA LEU A 148 12.01 -1.61 -9.41
C LEU A 148 13.47 -1.85 -8.97
N PHE A 149 13.91 -3.11 -8.89
CA PHE A 149 15.30 -3.45 -8.59
C PHE A 149 16.17 -3.59 -9.84
N ASP A 150 15.65 -4.31 -10.84
CA ASP A 150 16.44 -4.69 -12.02
C ASP A 150 16.55 -3.54 -13.02
N ARG A 151 15.52 -2.68 -13.06
CA ARG A 151 15.41 -1.51 -13.93
C ARG A 151 14.77 -0.34 -13.17
N PRO A 152 15.46 0.23 -12.17
CA PRO A 152 14.96 1.37 -11.41
C PRO A 152 14.52 2.52 -12.34
N PRO A 153 13.42 3.23 -12.03
CA PRO A 153 13.03 4.43 -12.76
C PRO A 153 14.16 5.48 -12.76
N PRO A 154 14.26 6.35 -13.79
CA PRO A 154 15.29 7.37 -13.85
C PRO A 154 15.33 8.23 -12.57
N GLY A 155 16.52 8.41 -12.01
CA GLY A 155 16.72 9.17 -10.76
C GLY A 155 16.57 8.35 -9.48
N PHE A 156 16.26 7.04 -9.59
CA PHE A 156 16.18 6.11 -8.47
C PHE A 156 17.21 4.99 -8.60
N SER A 157 17.51 4.37 -7.46
CA SER A 157 18.42 3.24 -7.32
C SER A 157 17.67 2.06 -6.67
N ALA A 158 18.22 0.85 -6.79
CA ALA A 158 17.64 -0.32 -6.14
C ALA A 158 17.47 -0.13 -4.61
N ASP A 159 18.39 0.59 -3.97
CA ASP A 159 18.39 0.84 -2.52
C ASP A 159 17.14 1.63 -2.08
N ASP A 160 16.56 2.44 -2.96
CA ASP A 160 15.34 3.20 -2.67
C ASP A 160 14.11 2.34 -2.46
N PHE A 161 14.16 1.14 -3.04
CA PHE A 161 13.12 0.13 -2.93
C PHE A 161 13.46 -0.94 -1.88
N CYS A 162 14.58 -0.74 -1.15
CA CYS A 162 15.02 -1.51 0.00
C CYS A 162 14.84 -0.73 1.33
N GLY A 163 14.00 0.30 1.36
CA GLY A 163 13.82 1.19 2.50
C GLY A 163 14.77 2.38 2.56
N GLY A 164 15.67 2.51 1.58
CA GLY A 164 16.63 3.61 1.46
C GLY A 164 17.50 3.78 2.72
N ALA A 165 17.97 5.00 2.94
CA ALA A 165 18.75 5.35 4.13
C ALA A 165 17.90 5.41 5.41
N ALA A 166 16.57 5.52 5.29
CA ALA A 166 15.66 5.72 6.42
C ALA A 166 15.47 4.44 7.25
N ALA A 167 15.26 3.30 6.59
CA ALA A 167 15.02 2.03 7.25
C ALA A 167 15.44 0.86 6.33
N PRO A 168 16.75 0.64 6.15
CA PRO A 168 17.25 -0.33 5.18
C PRO A 168 16.86 -1.77 5.55
N VAL A 169 16.48 -2.55 4.55
CA VAL A 169 16.29 -4.00 4.60
C VAL A 169 17.08 -4.64 3.47
N GLU A 170 17.80 -5.72 3.76
CA GLU A 170 18.60 -6.47 2.78
C GLU A 170 17.77 -6.88 1.55
N ARG A 171 18.27 -6.60 0.35
CA ARG A 171 17.60 -6.93 -0.92
C ARG A 171 17.29 -8.43 -1.02
N ASP A 172 18.23 -9.29 -0.62
CA ASP A 172 18.05 -10.74 -0.67
C ASP A 172 16.84 -11.21 0.13
N LEU A 173 16.53 -10.54 1.25
CA LEU A 173 15.34 -10.83 2.04
C LEU A 173 14.06 -10.42 1.31
N LEU A 174 14.06 -9.29 0.60
CA LEU A 174 12.93 -8.84 -0.23
C LEU A 174 12.71 -9.70 -1.48
N CYS A 175 13.72 -10.47 -1.87
CA CYS A 175 13.68 -11.45 -2.95
C CYS A 175 13.48 -12.91 -2.45
N GLU A 176 13.39 -13.15 -1.14
CA GLU A 176 13.19 -14.48 -0.55
C GLU A 176 11.78 -15.02 -0.86
N GLN A 177 11.69 -16.20 -1.49
CA GLN A 177 10.41 -16.87 -1.74
C GLN A 177 9.92 -17.68 -0.52
N VAL A 178 8.67 -18.12 -0.56
CA VAL A 178 7.98 -18.94 0.48
C VAL A 178 8.91 -20.07 1.00
N PRO A 179 8.97 -20.33 2.32
CA PRO A 179 8.09 -19.85 3.39
C PRO A 179 8.64 -18.59 4.11
N GLY A 180 8.97 -17.52 3.36
CA GLY A 180 9.63 -16.33 3.89
C GLY A 180 8.75 -15.11 4.22
N TYR A 181 7.55 -14.92 3.65
CA TYR A 181 6.91 -13.59 3.71
C TYR A 181 6.59 -13.05 5.11
N ALA A 182 6.31 -13.90 6.08
CA ALA A 182 6.15 -13.45 7.47
C ALA A 182 7.48 -12.95 8.07
N ARG A 183 8.60 -13.58 7.70
CA ARG A 183 9.95 -13.12 8.07
C ARG A 183 10.27 -11.78 7.39
N VAL A 184 9.95 -11.64 6.10
CA VAL A 184 10.11 -10.39 5.35
C VAL A 184 9.29 -9.28 6.00
N ALA A 185 8.01 -9.53 6.28
CA ALA A 185 7.10 -8.56 6.90
C ALA A 185 7.63 -8.10 8.27
N ARG A 186 8.03 -9.05 9.12
CA ARG A 186 8.64 -8.70 10.42
C ARG A 186 9.93 -7.93 10.30
N ALA A 187 10.74 -8.14 9.25
CA ALA A 187 11.94 -7.34 9.04
C ALA A 187 11.57 -5.90 8.65
N ILE A 188 10.67 -5.72 7.69
CA ILE A 188 10.15 -4.42 7.27
C ILE A 188 9.57 -3.65 8.46
N PHE A 189 8.60 -4.22 9.19
CA PHE A 189 7.95 -3.51 10.29
C PHE A 189 8.89 -3.22 11.46
N ARG A 190 9.90 -4.06 11.71
CA ARG A 190 10.96 -3.76 12.69
C ARG A 190 11.87 -2.62 12.25
N ALA A 191 12.26 -2.58 10.97
CA ALA A 191 13.06 -1.50 10.43
C ALA A 191 12.32 -0.15 10.52
N VAL A 192 11.04 -0.12 10.12
CA VAL A 192 10.19 1.06 10.21
C VAL A 192 10.02 1.52 11.67
N ALA A 193 9.75 0.60 12.60
CA ALA A 193 9.62 0.94 14.02
C ALA A 193 10.93 1.48 14.62
N ALA A 194 12.09 0.92 14.23
CA ALA A 194 13.40 1.36 14.71
C ALA A 194 13.79 2.75 14.18
N ALA A 195 13.31 3.14 12.99
CA ALA A 195 13.56 4.44 12.38
C ALA A 195 12.82 5.61 13.06
N GLY A 196 12.05 5.36 14.13
CA GLY A 196 11.39 6.40 14.91
C GLY A 196 10.09 6.91 14.32
N ALA A 197 9.42 6.12 13.47
CA ALA A 197 8.04 6.40 13.10
C ALA A 197 7.15 6.39 14.37
N PRO A 198 6.47 7.49 14.71
CA PRO A 198 5.52 7.46 15.81
C PRO A 198 4.42 6.42 15.52
N PRO A 199 3.86 5.75 16.54
CA PRO A 199 2.68 4.90 16.33
C PRO A 199 1.60 5.74 15.64
N MET A 200 1.11 5.26 14.50
CA MET A 200 0.16 6.04 13.68
C MET A 200 -1.07 6.38 14.53
N PRO A 201 -1.55 7.63 14.50
CA PRO A 201 -2.77 7.98 15.18
C PRO A 201 -3.96 7.19 14.59
N PRO A 202 -5.00 6.93 15.40
CA PRO A 202 -6.25 6.31 14.96
C PRO A 202 -6.77 6.83 13.63
N LEU A 203 -7.23 5.92 12.76
CA LEU A 203 -8.16 6.27 11.68
C LEU A 203 -9.42 6.89 12.29
N THR A 204 -9.51 8.22 12.30
CA THR A 204 -10.75 8.91 12.66
C THR A 204 -11.62 9.00 11.42
N SER A 205 -12.92 8.72 11.54
CA SER A 205 -13.85 9.03 10.44
C SER A 205 -13.87 10.54 10.30
N ARG A 206 -13.48 11.06 9.13
CA ARG A 206 -13.72 12.47 8.82
C ARG A 206 -15.23 12.68 8.83
N ALA A 207 -15.69 13.57 9.72
CA ALA A 207 -17.05 14.06 9.80
C ALA A 207 -17.44 14.86 8.55
#